data_AF-A0A6B3FT78-F1
#
_entry.id   AF-A0A6B3FT78-F1
#
_cell.length_a   1.000
_cell.length_b   1.000
_cell.length_c   1.000
_cell.angle_alpha   90.00
_cell.angle_beta   90.00
_cell.angle_gamma   90.00
#
_symmetry.space_group_name_H-M   'P 1'
#
loop_
_entity.id
_entity.type
_entity.pdbx_description
1 polymer ?
#
loop_
_entity_poly.entity_id
_entity_poly.type
_entity_poly.pdbx_seq_one_letter_code
_entity_poly.pdbx_strand_id
1 'polypeptide(L)'
;RVWSRDPAGATTSAVAGALWWPYRIEPAERVGDWSLETLAVYEELAGAPEETGVRRVPGLHGGERFGALGEWAAGLKDAVEVPEGLRVTLPLLDMPVHLE
;
A
#
# COMPACT_ATOMS: atom_id res chain seq x y z
N ARG A 1 18.51 18.02 8.33
CA ARG A 1 17.33 18.72 8.91
C ARG A 1 16.36 18.98 7.78
N VAL A 2 15.11 18.52 7.91
CA VAL A 2 14.04 18.72 6.92
C VAL A 2 13.27 20.00 7.30
N TRP A 3 12.88 20.78 6.30
CA TRP A 3 12.04 21.98 6.48
C TRP A 3 10.70 21.74 5.80
N SER A 4 9.61 21.89 6.55
CA SER A 4 8.23 21.81 6.07
C SER A 4 7.43 22.99 6.61
N ARG A 5 6.31 23.32 5.95
CA ARG A 5 5.38 24.34 6.45
C ARG A 5 4.69 23.87 7.74
N ASP A 6 4.26 22.61 7.74
CA ASP A 6 3.47 21.98 8.80
C ASP A 6 4.25 20.80 9.42
N PRO A 7 4.08 20.50 10.73
CA PRO A 7 4.64 19.30 11.35
C PRO A 7 3.99 18.04 10.79
N ALA A 8 4.67 16.88 10.89
CA ALA A 8 4.24 15.62 10.26
C ALA A 8 2.79 15.23 10.60
N GLY A 9 2.42 15.29 11.88
CA GLY A 9 1.06 14.99 12.37
C GLY A 9 -0.05 15.95 11.91
N ALA A 10 0.27 17.06 11.24
CA ALA A 10 -0.70 18.03 10.71
C ALA A 10 -0.78 18.00 9.16
N THR A 11 -0.26 16.97 8.53
CA THR A 11 -0.25 16.81 7.06
C THR A 11 -1.41 15.95 6.55
N THR A 12 -1.67 15.99 5.25
CA THR A 12 -2.60 15.04 4.59
C THR A 12 -2.18 13.58 4.81
N SER A 13 -0.88 13.29 4.90
CA SER A 13 -0.38 11.94 5.17
C SER A 13 -0.83 11.43 6.53
N ALA A 14 -0.85 12.27 7.56
CA ALA A 14 -1.23 11.88 8.92
C ALA A 14 -2.68 11.39 9.05
N VAL A 15 -3.56 11.77 8.11
CA VAL A 15 -4.97 11.39 8.12
C VAL A 15 -5.32 10.34 7.05
N ALA A 16 -4.33 9.84 6.31
CA ALA A 16 -4.57 8.77 5.33
C ALA A 16 -4.81 7.43 6.06
N GLY A 17 -5.82 6.67 5.65
CA GLY A 17 -6.13 5.35 6.24
C GLY A 17 -5.24 4.21 5.70
N ALA A 18 -3.98 4.51 5.34
CA ALA A 18 -3.40 4.06 4.08
C ALA A 18 -3.27 2.52 3.92
N LEU A 19 -4.18 1.95 3.12
CA LEU A 19 -4.00 0.66 2.47
C LEU A 19 -3.13 0.86 1.23
N TRP A 20 -2.03 0.13 1.14
CA TRP A 20 -1.33 -0.01 -0.14
C TRP A 20 -2.18 -0.86 -1.08
N TRP A 21 -2.49 -0.36 -2.27
CA TRP A 21 -3.41 -1.00 -3.20
C TRP A 21 -2.98 -0.73 -4.64
N PRO A 22 -3.05 -1.73 -5.55
CA PRO A 22 -2.84 -1.47 -6.96
C PRO A 22 -4.04 -0.85 -7.65
N TYR A 23 -3.79 0.05 -8.59
CA TYR A 23 -4.82 0.70 -9.38
C TYR A 23 -4.24 1.24 -10.68
N ARG A 24 -5.13 1.57 -11.62
CA ARG A 24 -4.73 2.22 -12.88
C ARG A 24 -4.21 3.62 -12.58
N ILE A 25 -2.95 3.85 -12.93
CA ILE A 25 -2.26 5.11 -12.70
C ILE A 25 -1.26 5.36 -13.82
N GLU A 26 -1.05 6.64 -14.14
CA GLU A 26 -0.10 7.10 -15.15
C GLU A 26 0.98 7.99 -14.52
N PRO A 27 2.24 7.93 -15.00
CA PRO A 27 2.75 7.04 -16.05
C PRO A 27 2.94 5.59 -15.56
N ALA A 28 2.29 4.63 -16.24
CA ALA A 28 2.13 3.27 -15.73
C ALA A 28 3.45 2.55 -15.39
N GLU A 29 4.44 2.63 -16.27
CA GLU A 29 5.75 1.96 -16.08
C GLU A 29 6.47 2.48 -14.84
N ARG A 30 6.67 3.80 -14.74
CA ARG A 30 7.40 4.41 -13.61
C ARG A 30 6.67 4.22 -12.29
N VAL A 31 5.36 4.39 -12.27
CA VAL A 31 4.58 4.26 -11.03
C VAL A 31 4.47 2.78 -10.62
N GLY A 32 4.38 1.85 -11.58
CA GLY A 32 4.43 0.42 -11.32
C GLY A 32 5.72 0.03 -10.60
N ASP A 33 6.88 0.43 -11.15
CA ASP A 33 8.19 0.14 -10.55
C ASP A 33 8.31 0.71 -9.13
N TRP A 34 7.95 1.98 -8.93
CA TRP A 34 7.98 2.59 -7.60
C TRP A 34 7.02 1.92 -6.62
N SER A 35 5.83 1.51 -7.09
CA SER A 35 4.83 0.87 -6.24
C SER A 35 5.30 -0.50 -5.77
N LEU A 36 5.90 -1.30 -6.65
CA LEU A 36 6.43 -2.62 -6.32
C LEU A 36 7.67 -2.54 -5.41
N GLU A 37 8.55 -1.57 -5.63
CA GLU A 37 9.67 -1.28 -4.72
C GLU A 37 9.16 -0.87 -3.33
N THR A 38 8.17 0.03 -3.29
CA THR A 38 7.53 0.47 -2.03
C THR A 38 6.85 -0.69 -1.30
N LEU A 39 6.20 -1.60 -2.05
CA LEU A 39 5.62 -2.82 -1.47
C LEU A 39 6.68 -3.64 -0.75
N ALA A 40 7.84 -3.89 -1.37
CA ALA A 40 8.92 -4.63 -0.75
C ALA A 40 9.40 -3.98 0.55
N VAL A 41 9.59 -2.65 0.56
CA VAL A 41 9.97 -1.90 1.76
C VAL A 41 8.92 -2.01 2.87
N TYR A 42 7.63 -1.88 2.53
CA TYR A 42 6.55 -2.04 3.52
C TYR A 42 6.44 -3.47 4.05
N GLU A 43 6.76 -4.48 3.25
CA GLU A 43 6.84 -5.86 3.71
C GLU A 43 7.98 -6.06 4.73
N GLU A 44 9.11 -5.38 4.56
CA GLU A 44 10.20 -5.36 5.56
C GLU A 44 9.80 -4.62 6.84
N LEU A 45 9.22 -3.43 6.72
CA LEU A 45 8.76 -2.63 7.88
C LEU A 45 7.68 -3.35 8.70
N ALA A 46 6.88 -4.19 8.05
CA ALA A 46 5.90 -5.03 8.74
C ALA A 46 6.52 -6.07 9.70
N GLY A 47 7.85 -6.23 9.71
CA GLY A 47 8.57 -7.03 10.71
C GLY A 47 8.60 -6.41 12.12
N ALA A 48 8.32 -5.10 12.27
CA ALA A 48 8.29 -4.39 13.54
C ALA A 48 7.06 -3.45 13.63
N PRO A 49 5.82 -3.99 13.59
CA PRO A 49 4.61 -3.20 13.39
C PRO A 49 4.33 -2.18 14.50
N GLU A 50 4.75 -2.46 15.74
CA GLU A 50 4.59 -1.53 16.87
C GLU A 50 5.46 -0.28 16.73
N GLU A 51 6.61 -0.41 16.05
CA GLU A 51 7.56 0.67 15.82
C GLU A 51 7.27 1.40 14.50
N THR A 52 6.86 0.68 13.46
CA THR A 52 6.74 1.22 12.09
C THR A 52 5.32 1.62 11.71
N GLY A 53 4.31 1.14 12.44
CA GLY A 53 2.90 1.30 12.09
C GLY A 53 2.44 0.45 10.90
N VAL A 54 3.32 -0.35 10.28
CA VAL A 54 2.99 -1.13 9.07
C VAL A 54 2.59 -2.56 9.44
N ARG A 55 1.45 -3.03 8.93
CA ARG A 55 1.01 -4.43 9.11
C ARG A 55 0.59 -5.04 7.77
N ARG A 56 0.92 -6.30 7.53
CA ARG A 56 0.36 -7.08 6.41
C ARG A 56 -0.97 -7.68 6.84
N VAL A 57 -2.06 -7.31 6.18
CA VAL A 57 -3.41 -7.75 6.53
C VAL A 57 -4.06 -8.51 5.37
N PRO A 58 -4.63 -9.70 5.60
CA PRO A 58 -5.41 -10.38 4.57
C PRO A 58 -6.75 -9.66 4.37
N GLY A 59 -7.17 -9.53 3.11
CA GLY A 59 -8.43 -8.88 2.76
C GLY A 59 -9.06 -9.42 1.49
N LEU A 60 -10.32 -9.04 1.28
CA LEU A 60 -11.07 -9.26 0.05
C LEU A 60 -11.54 -7.90 -0.45
N HIS A 61 -11.09 -7.49 -1.64
CA HIS A 61 -11.68 -6.35 -2.32
C HIS A 61 -12.84 -6.84 -3.20
N GLY A 62 -14.06 -6.59 -2.73
CA GLY A 62 -15.28 -7.04 -3.39
C GLY A 62 -15.39 -6.47 -4.81
N GLY A 63 -15.80 -7.32 -5.75
CA GLY A 63 -16.02 -6.94 -7.16
C GLY A 63 -14.76 -6.67 -7.98
N GLU A 64 -13.58 -6.67 -7.38
CA GLU A 64 -12.33 -6.36 -8.08
C GLU A 64 -11.76 -7.56 -8.84
N ARG A 65 -11.04 -7.27 -9.93
CA ARG A 65 -10.39 -8.24 -10.83
C ARG A 65 -9.04 -7.72 -11.27
N PHE A 66 -8.06 -8.60 -11.52
CA PHE A 66 -6.73 -8.23 -12.00
C PHE A 66 -6.76 -7.34 -13.25
N GLY A 67 -7.68 -7.61 -14.17
CA GLY A 67 -7.84 -6.81 -15.40
C GLY A 67 -8.18 -5.34 -15.16
N ALA A 68 -8.62 -4.96 -13.96
CA ALA A 68 -8.94 -3.60 -13.57
C ALA A 68 -7.81 -2.85 -12.82
N LEU A 69 -6.72 -3.53 -12.46
CA LEU A 69 -5.68 -2.99 -11.57
C LEU A 69 -4.44 -2.42 -12.28
N GLY A 70 -4.34 -2.58 -13.60
CA GLY A 70 -3.14 -2.22 -14.38
C GLY A 70 -2.10 -3.35 -14.40
N GLU A 71 -1.14 -3.25 -15.32
CA GLU A 71 -0.18 -4.35 -15.60
C GLU A 71 0.71 -4.68 -14.40
N TRP A 72 1.06 -3.68 -13.60
CA TRP A 72 1.93 -3.82 -12.44
C TRP A 72 1.32 -4.66 -11.30
N ALA A 73 0.00 -4.89 -11.31
CA ALA A 73 -0.66 -5.82 -10.39
C ALA A 73 -0.19 -7.28 -10.56
N ALA A 74 0.44 -7.61 -11.69
CA ALA A 74 1.09 -8.91 -11.90
C ALA A 74 2.23 -9.19 -10.89
N GLY A 75 2.77 -8.16 -10.25
CA GLY A 75 3.77 -8.30 -9.19
C GLY A 75 3.22 -8.72 -7.83
N LEU A 76 1.89 -8.75 -7.65
CA LEU A 76 1.28 -9.18 -6.38
C LEU A 76 1.45 -10.68 -6.17
N LYS A 77 2.14 -11.03 -5.08
CA LYS A 77 2.23 -12.43 -4.61
C LYS A 77 0.95 -12.81 -3.89
N ASP A 78 0.53 -14.06 -4.06
CA ASP A 78 -0.60 -14.67 -3.33
C ASP A 78 -1.96 -13.98 -3.52
N ALA A 79 -2.08 -13.10 -4.52
CA ALA A 79 -3.35 -12.52 -4.93
C ALA A 79 -4.15 -13.55 -5.76
N VAL A 80 -5.41 -13.77 -5.38
CA VAL A 80 -6.27 -14.79 -5.99
C VAL A 80 -7.64 -14.19 -6.28
N GLU A 81 -8.08 -14.28 -7.53
CA GLU A 81 -9.47 -13.98 -7.87
C GLU A 81 -10.39 -15.08 -7.34
N VAL A 82 -11.44 -14.65 -6.65
CA VAL A 82 -12.55 -15.48 -6.18
C VAL A 82 -13.87 -14.92 -6.68
N PRO A 83 -14.98 -15.70 -6.62
CA PRO A 83 -16.27 -15.22 -7.10
C PRO A 83 -16.65 -13.84 -6.56
N GLU A 84 -16.36 -13.58 -5.28
CA GLU A 84 -16.71 -12.35 -4.59
C GLU A 84 -15.81 -11.15 -4.93
N GLY A 85 -14.58 -11.36 -5.41
CA GLY A 85 -13.59 -10.27 -5.50
C GLY A 85 -12.15 -10.74 -5.68
N LEU A 86 -11.20 -9.87 -5.36
CA LEU A 86 -9.78 -10.21 -5.28
C LEU A 86 -9.37 -10.40 -3.82
N ARG A 87 -8.90 -11.60 -3.47
CA ARG A 87 -8.32 -11.88 -2.14
C ARG A 87 -6.81 -11.71 -2.19
N VAL A 88 -6.25 -10.92 -1.28
CA VAL A 88 -4.82 -10.63 -1.23
C VAL A 88 -4.42 -10.17 0.18
N THR A 89 -3.16 -10.38 0.56
CA THR A 89 -2.58 -9.82 1.79
C THR A 89 -1.69 -8.64 1.43
N LEU A 90 -2.01 -7.44 1.94
CA LEU A 90 -1.31 -6.20 1.58
C LEU A 90 -0.94 -5.37 2.81
N PRO A 91 0.03 -4.44 2.71
CA PRO A 91 0.35 -3.50 3.77
C PRO A 91 -0.81 -2.52 4.07
N LEU A 92 -1.12 -2.39 5.36
CA LEU A 92 -1.97 -1.36 5.93
C LEU A 92 -1.16 -0.58 6.96
N LEU A 93 -1.13 0.74 6.81
CA LEU A 93 -0.28 1.64 7.58
C LEU A 93 -1.09 2.46 8.57
N ASP A 94 -0.68 2.45 9.83
CA ASP A 94 -1.06 3.43 10.84
C ASP A 94 -0.17 4.67 10.66
N MET A 95 -0.68 5.65 9.91
CA MET A 95 0.11 6.81 9.50
C MET A 95 0.64 7.66 10.66
N PRO A 96 -0.11 7.91 11.75
CA PRO A 96 0.44 8.55 12.94
C PRO A 96 1.68 7.86 13.51
N VAL A 97 1.73 6.51 13.52
CA VAL A 97 2.93 5.78 13.98
C VAL A 97 4.04 5.84 12.93
N HIS A 98 3.69 5.69 11.65
CA HIS A 98 4.66 5.65 10.56
C HIS A 98 5.41 6.98 10.30
N LEU A 99 4.85 8.11 10.74
CA LEU A 99 5.39 9.45 10.46
C LEU A 99 6.25 10.03 11.59
N GLU A 100 6.35 9.36 12.73
CA GLU A 100 7.19 9.74 13.87
C GLU A 100 8.60 9.17 13.75
#